data_AF-A0A517Y363-F1
#
_entry.id   AF-A0A517Y363-F1
#
_cell.length_a   1.000
_cell.length_b   1.000
_cell.length_c   1.000
_cell.angle_alpha   90.00
_cell.angle_beta   90.00
_cell.angle_gamma   90.00
#
_symmetry.space_group_name_H-M   'P 1'
#
loop_
_entity.id
_entity.type
_entity.pdbx_description
1 polymer ?
#
loop_
_entity_poly.entity_id
_entity_poly.type
_entity_poly.pdbx_seq_one_letter_code
_entity_poly.pdbx_strand_id
1 'polypeptide(L)'
;MLSPLLQAAFPDLDADGGAVTHPADPAYNCVAWAAGVTDVLWWPADPDGYWPPGAPDELTVAAFVAALGTVGYVPCADGGYEPGFEKAAVYARAGVPTHVARQVAGGRWSSKLGRDCTVGHATPAGVAGLVYGTVVAYLRRPTA
;
A
#
# COMPACT_ATOMS: atom_id res chain seq x y z
N MET A 1 -9.42 -8.75 17.41
CA MET A 1 -9.63 -7.34 17.82
C MET A 1 -8.34 -6.59 17.58
N LEU A 2 -8.42 -5.36 17.05
CA LEU A 2 -7.25 -4.49 16.86
C LEU A 2 -6.70 -4.07 18.22
N SER A 3 -5.39 -3.87 18.34
CA SER A 3 -4.81 -3.34 19.58
C SER A 3 -5.23 -1.87 19.78
N PRO A 4 -5.25 -1.35 21.03
CA PRO A 4 -5.58 0.05 21.28
C PRO A 4 -4.66 1.04 20.52
N LEU A 5 -3.39 0.70 20.37
CA LEU A 5 -2.43 1.50 19.59
C LEU A 5 -2.81 1.53 18.11
N LEU A 6 -3.24 0.40 17.57
CA LEU A 6 -3.66 0.31 16.17
C LEU A 6 -4.97 1.06 15.91
N GLN A 7 -5.92 0.99 16.85
CA GLN A 7 -7.15 1.78 16.79
C GLN A 7 -6.88 3.29 16.89
N ALA A 8 -5.94 3.71 17.72
CA ALA A 8 -5.56 5.12 17.81
C ALA A 8 -4.87 5.63 16.53
N ALA A 9 -4.05 4.77 15.89
CA ALA A 9 -3.36 5.09 14.65
C ALA A 9 -4.30 5.10 13.42
N PHE A 10 -5.28 4.19 13.41
CA PHE A 10 -6.23 3.98 12.31
C PHE A 10 -7.66 3.89 12.87
N PRO A 11 -8.28 5.03 13.23
CA PRO A 11 -9.57 5.06 13.90
C PRO A 11 -10.70 4.46 13.07
N ASP A 12 -10.62 4.55 11.75
CA ASP A 12 -11.64 4.05 10.83
C ASP A 12 -11.46 2.56 10.50
N LEU A 13 -10.33 1.95 10.87
CA LEU A 13 -9.98 0.58 10.49
C LEU A 13 -10.98 -0.44 11.02
N ASP A 14 -11.40 -0.32 12.28
CA ASP A 14 -12.35 -1.25 12.89
C ASP A 14 -13.73 -1.16 12.22
N ALA A 15 -14.22 0.07 12.00
CA ALA A 15 -15.50 0.34 11.34
C ALA A 15 -15.51 -0.14 9.88
N ASP A 16 -14.35 -0.12 9.20
CA ASP A 16 -14.13 -0.65 7.85
C ASP A 16 -13.93 -2.19 7.84
N GLY A 17 -14.21 -2.87 8.95
CA GLY A 17 -14.09 -4.32 9.08
C GLY A 17 -12.63 -4.79 9.03
N GLY A 18 -11.75 -3.98 9.60
CA GLY A 18 -10.32 -4.16 9.63
C GLY A 18 -9.85 -5.20 10.64
N ALA A 19 -8.90 -6.03 10.23
CA ALA A 19 -8.32 -7.05 11.09
C ALA A 19 -6.84 -7.28 10.74
N VAL A 20 -6.05 -7.62 11.75
CA VAL A 20 -4.70 -8.16 11.51
C VAL A 20 -4.83 -9.49 10.79
N THR A 21 -4.16 -9.62 9.66
CA THR A 21 -4.14 -10.85 8.84
C THR A 21 -2.82 -11.59 8.97
N HIS A 22 -1.72 -10.87 9.17
CA HIS A 22 -0.38 -11.45 9.33
C HIS A 22 0.38 -10.69 10.42
N PRO A 23 1.25 -11.38 11.19
CA PRO A 23 2.09 -10.73 12.18
C PRO A 23 3.09 -9.76 11.54
N ALA A 24 3.80 -9.00 12.38
CA ALA A 24 4.89 -8.16 11.92
C ALA A 24 5.97 -8.98 11.21
N ASP A 25 6.51 -8.42 10.14
CA ASP A 25 7.59 -9.01 9.36
C ASP A 25 8.45 -7.86 8.82
N PRO A 26 9.68 -7.69 9.33
CA PRO A 26 10.52 -6.56 8.97
C PRO A 26 11.20 -6.71 7.61
N ALA A 27 11.09 -7.86 6.93
CA ALA A 27 11.78 -8.12 5.67
C ALA A 27 11.24 -7.27 4.49
N TYR A 28 9.99 -6.81 4.58
CA TYR A 28 9.34 -6.04 3.51
C TYR A 28 8.40 -4.98 4.08
N ASN A 29 8.08 -3.98 3.25
CA ASN A 29 7.20 -2.88 3.61
C ASN A 29 5.95 -2.81 2.72
N CYS A 30 5.17 -1.74 2.89
CA CYS A 30 3.94 -1.49 2.12
C CYS A 30 4.13 -1.47 0.60
N VAL A 31 5.20 -0.85 0.11
CA VAL A 31 5.46 -0.73 -1.32
C VAL A 31 5.86 -2.08 -1.91
N ALA A 32 6.74 -2.82 -1.23
CA ALA A 32 7.14 -4.17 -1.62
C ALA A 32 5.92 -5.13 -1.64
N TRP A 33 5.08 -5.08 -0.60
CA TRP A 33 3.85 -5.84 -0.53
C TRP A 33 2.92 -5.57 -1.72
N ALA A 34 2.76 -4.29 -2.10
CA ALA A 34 1.97 -3.90 -3.27
C ALA A 34 2.59 -4.39 -4.59
N ALA A 35 3.91 -4.42 -4.69
CA ALA A 35 4.63 -4.99 -5.82
C ALA A 35 4.52 -6.52 -5.89
N GLY A 36 4.16 -7.20 -4.79
CA GLY A 36 4.11 -8.66 -4.67
C GLY A 36 5.42 -9.26 -4.17
N VAL A 37 6.23 -8.47 -3.46
CA VAL A 37 7.55 -8.82 -2.94
C VAL A 37 7.50 -8.87 -1.41
N THR A 38 8.10 -9.89 -0.80
CA THR A 38 8.04 -10.14 0.65
C THR A 38 9.40 -10.40 1.30
N ASP A 39 10.50 -10.08 0.62
CA ASP A 39 11.87 -10.38 1.06
C ASP A 39 12.83 -9.18 0.97
N VAL A 40 12.34 -8.02 0.52
CA VAL A 40 13.10 -6.76 0.49
C VAL A 40 12.20 -5.55 0.70
N LEU A 41 12.74 -4.50 1.30
CA LEU A 41 12.08 -3.21 1.47
C LEU A 41 12.09 -2.43 0.17
N TRP A 42 10.98 -1.80 -0.19
CA TRP A 42 10.94 -0.88 -1.34
C TRP A 42 10.77 0.56 -0.89
N TRP A 43 11.77 1.40 -1.11
CA TRP A 43 11.70 2.83 -0.79
C TRP A 43 12.75 3.61 -1.56
N PRO A 44 12.44 4.79 -2.14
CA PRO A 44 13.43 5.59 -2.84
C PRO A 44 14.46 6.14 -1.85
N ALA A 45 15.70 6.26 -2.30
CA ALA A 45 16.87 6.74 -1.55
C ALA A 45 17.16 5.95 -0.25
N ASP A 46 16.63 4.73 -0.10
CA ASP A 46 17.00 3.82 0.97
C ASP A 46 18.20 2.97 0.51
N PRO A 47 19.41 3.18 1.06
CA PRO A 47 20.61 2.47 0.63
C PRO A 47 20.58 0.97 0.94
N ASP A 48 19.76 0.56 1.91
CA ASP A 48 19.58 -0.84 2.31
C ASP A 48 18.32 -1.46 1.71
N GLY A 49 17.55 -0.66 0.95
CA GLY A 49 16.33 -1.07 0.27
C GLY A 49 16.55 -1.36 -1.21
N TYR A 50 15.46 -1.77 -1.86
CA TYR A 50 15.35 -1.86 -3.30
C TYR A 50 14.54 -0.69 -3.84
N TRP A 51 14.99 -0.11 -4.95
CA TRP A 51 14.18 0.75 -5.78
C TRP A 51 14.37 0.34 -7.24
N PRO A 52 13.29 0.10 -8.01
CA PRO A 52 13.43 -0.50 -9.32
C PRO A 52 14.11 0.44 -10.32
N PRO A 53 15.03 -0.07 -11.17
CA PRO A 53 15.60 0.72 -12.24
C PRO A 53 14.49 1.19 -13.20
N GLY A 54 14.56 2.45 -13.61
CA GLY A 54 13.55 3.08 -14.46
C GLY A 54 12.48 3.89 -13.71
N ALA A 55 12.43 3.81 -12.38
CA ALA A 55 11.71 4.77 -11.55
C ALA A 55 12.66 5.88 -11.07
N PRO A 56 12.23 7.15 -11.04
CA PRO A 56 12.99 8.22 -10.39
C PRO A 56 13.26 7.86 -8.92
N ASP A 57 14.50 8.03 -8.46
CA ASP A 57 14.89 7.77 -7.07
C ASP A 57 14.61 8.98 -6.17
N GLU A 58 13.33 9.35 -6.10
CA GLU A 58 12.86 10.56 -5.44
C GLU A 58 11.60 10.28 -4.62
N LEU A 59 11.39 11.02 -3.53
CA LEU A 59 10.20 10.89 -2.69
C LEU A 59 9.00 11.65 -3.29
N THR A 60 8.53 11.22 -4.46
CA THR A 60 7.42 11.83 -5.19
C THR A 60 6.36 10.81 -5.60
N VAL A 61 5.11 11.26 -5.78
CA VAL A 61 4.01 10.37 -6.22
C VAL A 61 4.32 9.75 -7.59
N ALA A 62 4.94 10.53 -8.49
CA ALA A 62 5.35 10.06 -9.81
C ALA A 62 6.39 8.93 -9.72
N ALA A 63 7.35 9.01 -8.79
CA ALA A 63 8.32 7.96 -8.55
C ALA A 63 7.65 6.66 -8.07
N PHE A 64 6.70 6.74 -7.15
CA PHE A 64 5.97 5.56 -6.66
C PHE A 64 5.11 4.92 -7.76
N VAL A 65 4.44 5.73 -8.59
CA VAL A 65 3.69 5.25 -9.75
C VAL A 65 4.61 4.57 -10.77
N ALA A 66 5.77 5.17 -11.07
CA ALA A 66 6.75 4.58 -11.98
C ALA A 66 7.33 3.27 -11.43
N ALA A 67 7.64 3.22 -10.13
CA ALA A 67 8.15 2.02 -9.47
C ALA A 67 7.16 0.87 -9.52
N LEU A 68 5.89 1.10 -9.17
CA LEU A 68 4.84 0.10 -9.32
C LEU A 68 4.61 -0.27 -10.79
N GLY A 69 4.80 0.68 -11.71
CA GLY A 69 4.75 0.44 -13.15
C GLY A 69 5.76 -0.60 -13.65
N THR A 70 6.92 -0.71 -13.00
CA THR A 70 7.93 -1.72 -13.36
C THR A 70 7.47 -3.17 -13.13
N VAL A 71 6.45 -3.36 -12.28
CA VAL A 71 5.82 -4.66 -12.02
C VAL A 71 4.41 -4.74 -12.63
N GLY A 72 4.14 -3.93 -13.67
CA GLY A 72 2.97 -4.03 -14.53
C GLY A 72 1.77 -3.19 -14.13
N TYR A 73 1.87 -2.37 -13.08
CA TYR A 73 0.79 -1.46 -12.72
C TYR A 73 0.65 -0.30 -13.72
N VAL A 74 -0.59 0.07 -14.02
CA VAL A 74 -0.93 1.27 -14.80
C VAL A 74 -1.95 2.12 -14.05
N PRO A 75 -1.95 3.46 -14.19
CA PRO A 75 -2.95 4.33 -13.57
C PRO A 75 -4.38 3.91 -13.93
N CYS A 76 -5.29 4.00 -12.97
CA CYS A 76 -6.72 3.77 -13.17
C CYS A 76 -7.55 4.82 -12.43
N ALA A 77 -8.86 4.84 -12.74
CA ALA A 77 -9.75 5.89 -12.24
C ALA A 77 -10.00 5.82 -10.73
N ASP A 78 -10.11 4.60 -10.17
CA ASP A 78 -10.56 4.39 -8.80
C ASP A 78 -10.06 3.06 -8.19
N GLY A 79 -10.37 2.86 -6.91
CA GLY A 79 -10.10 1.63 -6.15
C GLY A 79 -11.22 0.58 -6.16
N GLY A 80 -12.25 0.72 -7.01
CA GLY A 80 -13.36 -0.23 -7.08
C GLY A 80 -12.90 -1.62 -7.53
N TYR A 81 -13.48 -2.70 -7.02
CA TYR A 81 -13.09 -4.05 -7.45
C TYR A 81 -13.37 -4.26 -8.95
N GLU A 82 -12.40 -4.84 -9.66
CA GLU A 82 -12.50 -5.16 -11.08
C GLU A 82 -12.05 -6.61 -11.30
N PRO A 83 -12.93 -7.52 -11.76
CA PRO A 83 -12.56 -8.91 -12.03
C PRO A 83 -11.37 -9.00 -13.01
N GLY A 84 -10.38 -9.83 -12.66
CA GLY A 84 -9.16 -10.00 -13.47
C GLY A 84 -8.07 -8.96 -13.21
N PHE A 85 -8.29 -8.00 -12.30
CA PHE A 85 -7.30 -7.01 -11.91
C PHE A 85 -7.11 -6.95 -10.40
N GLU A 86 -5.89 -6.69 -9.98
CA GLU A 86 -5.58 -6.20 -8.65
C GLU A 86 -5.21 -4.73 -8.70
N LYS A 87 -5.44 -4.03 -7.59
CA LYS A 87 -5.26 -2.59 -7.50
C LYS A 87 -4.21 -2.22 -6.45
N ALA A 88 -3.60 -1.06 -6.64
CA ALA A 88 -2.80 -0.40 -5.61
C ALA A 88 -3.31 1.02 -5.38
N ALA A 89 -3.29 1.45 -4.12
CA ALA A 89 -3.63 2.81 -3.70
C ALA A 89 -2.38 3.45 -3.10
N VAL A 90 -1.91 4.55 -3.70
CA VAL A 90 -0.78 5.34 -3.18
C VAL A 90 -1.32 6.42 -2.28
N TYR A 91 -0.79 6.50 -1.07
CA TYR A 91 -1.17 7.50 -0.08
C TYR A 91 -0.07 8.55 0.06
N ALA A 92 -0.48 9.80 0.27
CA ALA A 92 0.43 10.90 0.51
C ALA A 92 -0.09 11.86 1.56
N ARG A 93 0.85 12.59 2.18
CA ARG A 93 0.57 13.70 3.08
C ARG A 93 1.29 14.94 2.58
N ALA A 94 0.54 16.03 2.39
CA ALA A 94 1.08 17.27 1.83
C ALA A 94 1.87 17.06 0.52
N GLY A 95 1.39 16.13 -0.33
CA GLY A 95 2.03 15.80 -1.61
C GLY A 95 3.19 14.81 -1.54
N VAL A 96 3.64 14.43 -0.34
CA VAL A 96 4.74 13.48 -0.13
C VAL A 96 4.18 12.07 0.07
N PRO A 97 4.57 11.06 -0.73
CA PRO A 97 4.14 9.68 -0.55
C PRO A 97 4.52 9.15 0.82
N THR A 98 3.64 8.34 1.42
CA THR A 98 3.88 7.73 2.73
C THR A 98 3.72 6.21 2.69
N HIS A 99 2.71 5.70 1.99
CA HIS A 99 2.32 4.29 2.03
C HIS A 99 1.66 3.84 0.72
N VAL A 100 1.57 2.53 0.53
CA VAL A 100 0.78 1.89 -0.53
C VAL A 100 -0.07 0.76 0.07
N ALA A 101 -1.33 0.66 -0.34
CA ALA A 101 -2.18 -0.49 -0.05
C ALA A 101 -2.45 -1.29 -1.33
N ARG A 102 -2.67 -2.60 -1.21
CA ARG A 102 -2.98 -3.50 -2.33
C ARG A 102 -4.38 -4.08 -2.17
N GLN A 103 -5.17 -4.07 -3.24
CA GLN A 103 -6.41 -4.83 -3.33
C GLN A 103 -6.08 -6.29 -3.64
N VAL A 104 -6.59 -7.19 -2.81
CA VAL A 104 -6.43 -8.65 -2.95
C VAL A 104 -7.70 -9.27 -3.52
N ALA A 105 -7.69 -10.58 -3.72
CA ALA A 105 -8.84 -11.33 -4.23
C ALA A 105 -10.13 -11.03 -3.45
N GLY A 106 -11.26 -10.94 -4.16
CA GLY A 106 -12.56 -10.61 -3.56
C GLY A 106 -12.76 -9.12 -3.25
N GLY A 107 -11.86 -8.24 -3.73
CA GLY A 107 -12.03 -6.78 -3.65
C GLY A 107 -11.66 -6.16 -2.31
N ARG A 108 -11.26 -6.97 -1.33
CA ARG A 108 -10.70 -6.50 -0.06
C ARG A 108 -9.34 -5.86 -0.26
N TRP A 109 -8.96 -5.00 0.66
CA TRP A 109 -7.68 -4.33 0.68
C TRP A 109 -6.77 -4.88 1.77
N SER A 110 -5.47 -4.83 1.51
CA SER A 110 -4.41 -5.31 2.39
C SER A 110 -3.33 -4.23 2.49
N SER A 111 -3.00 -3.85 3.72
CA SER A 111 -1.99 -2.84 4.03
C SER A 111 -0.96 -3.41 4.99
N LYS A 112 0.29 -3.45 4.54
CA LYS A 112 1.44 -3.71 5.39
C LYS A 112 1.83 -2.41 6.11
N LEU A 113 1.69 -2.34 7.42
CA LEU A 113 1.85 -1.10 8.20
C LEU A 113 3.33 -0.77 8.42
N GLY A 114 4.00 -0.29 7.37
CA GLY A 114 5.45 -0.12 7.38
C GLY A 114 6.15 -1.48 7.47
N ARG A 115 6.93 -1.71 8.54
CA ARG A 115 7.59 -3.01 8.83
C ARG A 115 6.81 -3.86 9.86
N ASP A 116 5.65 -3.37 10.31
CA ASP A 116 4.81 -4.02 11.33
C ASP A 116 3.82 -5.01 10.67
N CYS A 117 2.74 -5.37 11.33
CA CYS A 117 1.74 -6.32 10.87
C CYS A 117 1.05 -5.91 9.56
N THR A 118 0.41 -6.89 8.92
CA THR A 118 -0.45 -6.66 7.76
C THR A 118 -1.90 -6.67 8.21
N VAL A 119 -2.65 -5.64 7.82
CA VAL A 119 -4.09 -5.54 8.09
C VAL A 119 -4.89 -5.70 6.79
N GLY A 120 -5.97 -6.46 6.87
CA GLY A 120 -6.99 -6.51 5.84
C GLY A 120 -8.13 -5.55 6.18
N HIS A 121 -8.72 -4.89 5.19
CA HIS A 121 -9.79 -3.90 5.35
C HIS A 121 -10.68 -3.87 4.10
N ALA A 122 -11.85 -3.22 4.17
CA ALA A 122 -12.84 -3.22 3.10
C ALA A 122 -12.54 -2.17 2.03
N THR A 123 -12.03 -0.99 2.43
CA THR A 123 -11.82 0.14 1.54
C THR A 123 -10.49 0.86 1.83
N PRO A 124 -9.88 1.54 0.84
CA PRO A 124 -8.68 2.35 1.07
C PRO A 124 -8.83 3.39 2.21
N ALA A 125 -10.06 3.80 2.53
CA ALA A 125 -10.33 4.75 3.60
C ALA A 125 -10.03 4.17 4.99
N GLY A 126 -10.14 2.84 5.19
CA GLY A 126 -9.95 2.21 6.50
C GLY A 126 -8.56 2.38 7.11
N VAL A 127 -7.54 2.66 6.29
CA VAL A 127 -6.17 2.97 6.75
C VAL A 127 -5.75 4.42 6.48
N ALA A 128 -6.61 5.23 5.87
CA ALA A 128 -6.33 6.63 5.61
C ALA A 128 -6.28 7.45 6.92
N GLY A 129 -5.90 8.71 6.82
CA GLY A 129 -5.90 9.64 7.96
C GLY A 129 -4.50 10.00 8.42
N LEU A 130 -4.27 10.01 9.74
CA LEU A 130 -3.06 10.63 10.31
C LEU A 130 -1.76 9.96 9.87
N VAL A 131 -1.74 8.63 9.78
CA VAL A 131 -0.54 7.84 9.50
C VAL A 131 -0.29 7.72 7.99
N TYR A 132 -1.32 7.34 7.21
CA TYR A 132 -1.16 7.16 5.76
C TYR A 132 -1.37 8.46 4.98
N GLY A 133 -2.14 9.41 5.50
CA GLY A 133 -2.62 10.55 4.70
C GLY A 133 -3.83 10.14 3.86
N THR A 134 -3.92 10.70 2.66
CA THR A 134 -5.05 10.46 1.75
C THR A 134 -4.58 9.74 0.49
N VAL A 135 -5.46 8.97 -0.14
CA VAL A 135 -5.16 8.38 -1.44
C VAL A 135 -4.99 9.47 -2.48
N VAL A 136 -3.91 9.39 -3.26
CA VAL A 136 -3.58 10.34 -4.33
C VAL A 136 -3.46 9.69 -5.71
N ALA A 137 -3.33 8.36 -5.77
CA ALA A 137 -3.35 7.62 -7.03
C ALA A 137 -3.90 6.21 -6.83
N TYR A 138 -4.65 5.75 -7.83
CA TYR A 138 -5.03 4.35 -7.99
C TYR A 138 -4.33 3.76 -9.22
N LEU A 139 -3.90 2.52 -9.07
CA LEU A 139 -3.21 1.76 -10.10
C LEU A 139 -3.87 0.38 -10.20
N ARG A 140 -3.76 -0.27 -11.37
CA ARG A 140 -4.20 -1.65 -11.56
C ARG A 140 -3.22 -2.45 -12.39
N ARG A 141 -3.17 -3.76 -12.20
CA ARG A 141 -2.51 -4.72 -13.09
C ARG A 141 -3.32 -6.02 -13.18
N PRO A 142 -3.20 -6.80 -14.26
CA PRO A 142 -3.87 -8.10 -14.37
C PRO A 142 -3.49 -9.01 -13.19
N THR A 143 -4.46 -9.73 -12.63
CA THR A 143 -4.18 -10.84 -11.71
C THR A 143 -3.59 -12.01 -12.51
N ALA A 144 -2.52 -12.62 -11.99
CA ALA A 144 -1.93 -13.83 -12.56
C ALA A 144 -2.86 -15.05 -12.43
#